data_AF-A0A087QHG2-F1
#
_entry.id   AF-A0A087QHG2-F1
#
_cell.length_a   1.000
_cell.length_b   1.000
_cell.length_c   1.000
_cell.angle_alpha   90.00
_cell.angle_beta   90.00
_cell.angle_gamma   90.00
#
_symmetry.space_group_name_H-M   'P 1'
#
loop_
_entity.id
_entity.type
_entity.pdbx_description
1 polymer ?
#
loop_
_entity_poly.entity_id
_entity_poly.type
_entity_poly.pdbx_seq_one_letter_code
_entity_poly.pdbx_strand_id
1 'polypeptide(L)'
;VPLWKSLNLDLNELEVWTMGLWQVCIAREEGAVECRAHGSFLALPPELRVSRLLMCLSNGLGLLGCLLAAPGLEGWRACEDKPGLKRRLLLAGGAVFGTAGMARLAPVSWVAYNTVLDFWDDTIPDIVPRWEFGEATFLGWFAGAFLAASGLLLACSARST
;
A
#
# COMPACT_ATOMS: atom_id res chain seq x y z
N VAL A 1 3.47 8.93 -2.36
CA VAL A 1 2.81 9.73 -1.31
C VAL A 1 3.64 9.64 -0.04
N PRO A 2 4.21 10.75 0.46
CA PRO A 2 5.04 10.77 1.66
C PRO A 2 4.26 10.80 2.99
N LEU A 3 2.95 10.54 2.97
CA LEU A 3 2.07 10.63 4.14
C LEU A 3 1.75 9.25 4.73
N TRP A 4 2.76 8.44 5.06
CA TRP A 4 2.52 7.16 5.77
C TRP A 4 2.39 7.38 7.27
N LYS A 5 3.23 8.25 7.82
CA LYS A 5 3.12 8.76 9.19
C LYS A 5 3.17 10.29 9.18
N SER A 6 2.50 10.91 10.13
CA SER A 6 2.54 12.35 10.37
C SER A 6 3.00 12.62 11.80
N LEU A 7 3.74 13.69 12.04
CA LEU A 7 4.20 14.10 13.37
C LEU A 7 4.03 15.61 13.47
N ASN A 8 3.19 16.03 14.42
CA ASN A 8 2.96 17.42 14.76
C ASN A 8 3.74 17.76 16.04
N LEU A 9 4.54 18.82 16.02
CA LEU A 9 5.25 19.32 17.19
C LEU A 9 4.39 20.38 17.88
N ASP A 10 3.59 19.99 18.87
CA ASP A 10 2.70 20.93 19.59
C ASP A 10 3.46 22.06 20.31
N LEU A 11 4.75 21.88 20.59
CA LEU A 11 5.62 22.89 21.21
C LEU A 11 6.22 23.89 20.21
N ASN A 12 6.07 23.64 18.91
CA ASN A 12 6.53 24.51 17.84
C ASN A 12 5.58 24.31 16.64
N GLU A 13 4.43 25.01 16.65
CA GLU A 13 3.38 25.00 15.60
C GLU A 13 3.92 25.24 14.17
N LEU A 14 5.21 25.53 14.04
CA LEU A 14 5.87 25.93 12.82
C LEU A 14 6.41 24.80 11.94
N GLU A 15 6.39 23.53 12.40
CA GLU A 15 6.98 22.41 11.64
C GLU A 15 6.12 21.13 11.68
N VAL A 16 5.63 20.69 10.51
CA VAL A 16 4.93 19.40 10.35
C VAL A 16 5.84 18.41 9.64
N TRP A 17 6.11 17.27 10.26
CA TRP A 17 6.93 16.21 9.70
C TRP A 17 6.05 15.12 9.10
N THR A 18 6.29 14.79 7.83
CA THR A 18 5.61 13.69 7.14
C THR A 18 6.61 12.65 6.70
N MET A 19 6.39 11.41 7.14
CA MET A 19 7.25 10.29 6.81
C MET A 19 6.62 9.44 5.74
N GLY A 20 7.31 9.36 4.60
CA GLY A 20 6.97 8.53 3.48
C GLY A 20 7.84 7.28 3.40
N LEU A 21 7.39 6.37 2.55
CA LEU A 21 8.13 5.16 2.26
C LEU A 21 9.49 5.46 1.60
N TRP A 22 9.57 6.47 0.74
CA TRP A 22 10.77 6.79 -0.08
C TRP A 22 11.51 8.05 0.36
N GLN A 23 10.82 8.97 1.03
CA GLN A 23 11.35 10.25 1.46
C GLN A 23 10.66 10.69 2.75
N VAL A 24 11.30 11.60 3.48
CA VAL A 24 10.71 12.35 4.59
C VAL A 24 10.59 13.81 4.15
N CYS A 25 9.49 14.47 4.52
CA CYS A 25 9.28 15.88 4.22
C CYS A 25 8.96 16.65 5.50
N ILE A 26 9.39 17.91 5.53
CA ILE A 26 9.07 18.86 6.58
C ILE A 26 8.39 20.07 5.95
N ALA A 27 7.23 20.46 6.48
CA ALA A 27 6.54 21.68 6.10
C ALA A 27 6.78 22.74 7.18
N ARG A 28 7.26 23.92 6.79
CA ARG A 28 7.51 25.08 7.67
C ARG A 28 6.43 26.15 7.46
N GLU A 29 6.11 26.98 8.47
CA GLU A 29 5.09 28.06 8.34
C GLU A 29 5.33 29.03 7.18
N GLU A 30 6.58 29.22 6.78
CA GLU A 30 6.96 30.10 5.67
C GLU A 30 6.50 29.55 4.29
N GLY A 31 5.73 28.46 4.27
CA GLY A 31 5.21 27.80 3.08
C GLY A 31 6.25 26.91 2.37
N ALA A 32 7.47 26.85 2.90
CA ALA A 32 8.52 26.00 2.37
C ALA A 32 8.31 24.54 2.79
N VAL A 33 8.18 23.66 1.81
CA VAL A 33 8.20 22.20 1.99
C VAL A 33 9.54 21.68 1.51
N GLU A 34 10.33 21.15 2.43
CA GLU A 34 11.59 20.49 2.11
C GLU A 34 11.43 18.97 2.20
N CYS A 35 11.69 18.27 1.11
CA CYS A 35 11.67 16.80 1.08
C CYS A 35 13.09 16.27 0.89
N ARG A 36 13.49 15.32 1.73
CA ARG A 36 14.75 14.58 1.57
C ARG A 36 14.47 13.09 1.39
N ALA A 37 15.08 12.53 0.34
CA ALA A 37 15.12 11.08 0.17
C ALA A 37 15.88 10.45 1.34
N HIS A 38 15.43 9.26 1.73
CA HIS A 38 16.11 8.49 2.75
C HIS A 38 17.53 8.14 2.32
N GLY A 39 18.53 8.41 3.16
CA GLY A 39 19.96 8.39 2.78
C GLY A 39 20.48 7.02 2.30
N SER A 40 20.10 5.92 2.96
CA SER A 40 20.43 4.57 2.48
C SER A 40 19.36 3.54 2.86
N PHE A 41 19.18 2.52 2.02
CA PHE A 41 18.21 1.44 2.26
C PHE A 41 18.53 0.61 3.51
N LEU A 42 19.82 0.49 3.87
CA LEU A 42 20.28 -0.24 5.05
C LEU A 42 20.12 0.54 6.35
N ALA A 43 20.16 1.87 6.31
CA ALA A 43 19.92 2.70 7.49
C ALA A 43 18.42 2.85 7.81
N LEU A 44 17.54 2.33 6.95
CA LEU A 44 16.09 2.43 7.16
C LEU A 44 15.59 1.44 8.21
N PRO A 45 14.61 1.85 9.04
CA PRO A 45 13.86 0.94 9.89
C PRO A 45 13.30 -0.26 9.10
N PRO A 46 13.34 -1.47 9.69
CA PRO A 46 12.98 -2.71 9.00
C PRO A 46 11.55 -2.69 8.46
N GLU A 47 10.61 -2.06 9.17
CA GLU A 47 9.22 -1.94 8.76
C GLU A 47 9.07 -1.17 7.43
N LEU A 48 9.85 -0.10 7.23
CA LEU A 48 9.82 0.68 5.99
C LEU A 48 10.52 -0.04 4.85
N ARG A 49 11.59 -0.77 5.16
CA ARG A 49 12.31 -1.60 4.18
C ARG A 49 11.43 -2.69 3.61
N VAL A 50 10.78 -3.46 4.48
CA VAL A 50 9.86 -4.53 4.08
C VAL A 50 8.65 -3.95 3.34
N SER A 51 8.12 -2.83 3.82
CA SER A 51 7.00 -2.14 3.18
C SER A 51 7.30 -1.70 1.75
N ARG A 52 8.53 -1.24 1.43
CA ARG A 52 8.96 -0.94 0.05
C ARG A 52 8.83 -2.15 -0.86
N LEU A 53 9.40 -3.27 -0.42
CA LEU A 53 9.42 -4.50 -1.22
C LEU A 53 8.00 -5.02 -1.46
N LEU A 54 7.19 -5.08 -0.42
CA LEU A 54 5.81 -5.56 -0.50
C LEU A 54 4.92 -4.64 -1.35
N MET A 55 5.11 -3.31 -1.26
CA MET A 55 4.40 -2.37 -2.14
C MET A 55 4.80 -2.54 -3.61
N CYS A 56 6.09 -2.63 -3.92
CA CYS A 56 6.56 -2.88 -5.28
C CYS A 56 6.02 -4.22 -5.82
N LEU A 57 6.07 -5.27 -5.00
CA LEU A 57 5.54 -6.58 -5.34
C LEU A 57 4.03 -6.54 -5.59
N SER A 58 3.26 -5.87 -4.72
CA SER A 58 1.81 -5.68 -4.90
C SER A 58 1.47 -5.01 -6.23
N ASN A 59 2.20 -3.95 -6.62
CA ASN A 59 1.97 -3.29 -7.90
C ASN A 59 2.33 -4.19 -9.09
N GLY A 60 3.44 -4.93 -9.02
CA GLY A 60 3.84 -5.88 -10.06
C GLY A 60 2.85 -7.03 -10.22
N LEU A 61 2.38 -7.61 -9.12
CA LEU A 61 1.34 -8.64 -9.12
C LEU A 61 0.01 -8.06 -9.65
N GLY A 62 -0.38 -6.85 -9.26
CA GLY A 62 -1.58 -6.21 -9.80
C GLY A 62 -1.54 -6.08 -11.33
N LEU A 63 -0.40 -5.64 -11.89
CA LEU A 63 -0.21 -5.56 -13.34
C LEU A 63 -0.27 -6.95 -13.99
N LEU A 64 0.40 -7.94 -13.41
CA LEU A 64 0.36 -9.32 -13.91
C LEU A 64 -1.07 -9.88 -13.87
N GLY A 65 -1.83 -9.61 -12.81
CA GLY A 65 -3.24 -9.98 -12.67
C GLY A 65 -4.09 -9.38 -13.78
N CYS A 66 -3.91 -8.10 -14.10
CA CYS A 66 -4.57 -7.44 -15.25
C CYS A 66 -4.27 -8.17 -16.56
N LEU A 67 -2.98 -8.46 -16.83
CA LEU A 67 -2.54 -9.08 -18.08
C LEU A 67 -3.08 -10.51 -18.24
N LEU A 68 -3.18 -11.26 -17.14
CA LEU A 68 -3.76 -12.60 -17.15
C LEU A 68 -5.29 -12.57 -17.31
N ALA A 69 -5.98 -11.64 -16.63
CA ALA A 69 -7.43 -11.56 -16.64
C ALA A 69 -8.00 -10.99 -17.95
N ALA A 70 -7.32 -10.02 -18.58
CA ALA A 70 -7.79 -9.33 -19.79
C ALA A 70 -8.26 -10.27 -20.93
N PRO A 71 -7.49 -11.28 -21.37
CA PRO A 71 -7.94 -12.23 -22.39
C PRO A 71 -9.06 -13.17 -21.95
N GLY A 72 -9.32 -13.27 -20.64
CA GLY A 72 -10.41 -14.06 -20.09
C GLY A 72 -11.76 -13.34 -20.07
N LEU A 73 -11.77 -12.01 -20.23
CA LEU A 73 -13.00 -11.20 -20.20
C LEU A 73 -13.87 -11.39 -21.46
N GLU A 74 -15.17 -11.21 -21.29
CA GLU A 74 -16.12 -11.19 -22.40
C GLU A 74 -15.83 -10.00 -23.32
N GLY A 75 -15.83 -10.23 -24.64
CA GLY A 75 -15.48 -9.21 -25.64
C GLY A 75 -14.03 -9.24 -26.15
N TRP A 76 -13.14 -10.03 -25.55
CA TRP A 76 -11.79 -10.27 -26.09
C TRP A 76 -11.78 -11.41 -27.13
N ARG A 77 -11.58 -11.04 -28.41
CA ARG A 77 -11.57 -11.97 -29.56
C ARG A 77 -10.44 -13.01 -29.51
N ALA A 78 -9.39 -12.78 -28.73
CA ALA A 78 -8.21 -13.65 -28.70
C ALA A 78 -8.49 -15.08 -28.21
N CYS A 79 -9.57 -15.29 -27.45
CA CYS A 79 -9.84 -16.55 -26.76
C CYS A 79 -11.29 -17.03 -26.92
N GLU A 80 -12.01 -16.54 -27.94
CA GLU A 80 -13.46 -16.71 -28.10
C GLU A 80 -13.89 -18.18 -28.13
N ASP A 81 -13.15 -19.03 -28.83
CA ASP A 81 -13.47 -20.46 -29.02
C ASP A 81 -13.03 -21.38 -27.87
N LYS A 82 -12.45 -20.83 -26.79
CA LYS A 82 -11.82 -21.61 -25.71
C LYS A 82 -12.36 -21.23 -24.32
N PRO A 83 -13.60 -21.62 -23.96
CA PRO A 83 -14.22 -21.24 -22.68
C PRO A 83 -13.41 -21.76 -21.47
N GLY A 84 -12.86 -22.98 -21.56
CA GLY A 84 -12.00 -23.53 -20.50
C GLY A 84 -10.71 -22.73 -20.27
N LEU A 85 -10.13 -22.13 -21.31
CA LEU A 85 -8.95 -21.28 -21.20
C LEU A 85 -9.31 -19.92 -20.60
N LYS A 86 -10.42 -19.30 -21.02
CA LYS A 86 -10.95 -18.06 -20.43
C LYS A 86 -11.16 -18.21 -18.92
N ARG A 87 -11.83 -19.27 -18.48
CA ARG A 87 -12.05 -19.57 -17.06
C ARG A 87 -10.73 -19.70 -16.28
N ARG A 88 -9.74 -20.41 -16.83
CA ARG A 88 -8.42 -20.56 -16.19
C ARG A 88 -7.68 -19.22 -16.08
N LEU A 89 -7.75 -18.38 -17.11
CA LEU A 89 -7.14 -17.05 -17.13
C LEU A 89 -7.78 -16.12 -16.08
N LEU A 90 -9.12 -16.11 -15.98
CA LEU A 90 -9.84 -15.34 -14.97
C LEU A 90 -9.53 -15.82 -13.55
N LEU A 91 -9.48 -17.14 -13.31
CA LEU A 91 -9.12 -17.70 -12.01
C LEU A 91 -7.67 -17.38 -11.63
N ALA A 92 -6.73 -17.51 -12.58
CA ALA A 92 -5.32 -17.17 -12.37
C ALA A 92 -5.16 -15.67 -12.08
N GLY A 93 -5.76 -14.79 -12.90
CA GLY A 93 -5.76 -13.35 -12.68
C GLY A 93 -6.38 -12.97 -11.34
N GLY A 94 -7.51 -13.60 -10.97
CA GLY A 94 -8.16 -13.38 -9.68
C GLY A 94 -7.31 -13.79 -8.48
N ALA A 95 -6.63 -14.93 -8.56
CA ALA A 95 -5.68 -15.37 -7.53
C ALA A 95 -4.51 -14.38 -7.40
N VAL A 96 -3.93 -13.93 -8.52
CA VAL A 96 -2.84 -12.94 -8.52
C VAL A 96 -3.33 -11.62 -7.91
N PHE A 97 -4.52 -11.11 -8.26
CA PHE A 97 -5.07 -9.91 -7.63
C PHE A 97 -5.30 -10.06 -6.13
N GLY A 98 -5.79 -11.22 -5.68
CA GLY A 98 -5.92 -11.52 -4.26
C GLY A 98 -4.58 -11.43 -3.54
N THR A 99 -3.54 -12.07 -4.08
CA THR A 99 -2.18 -12.00 -3.52
C THR A 99 -1.60 -10.58 -3.55
N ALA A 100 -1.88 -9.81 -4.60
CA ALA A 100 -1.49 -8.40 -4.72
C ALA A 100 -2.14 -7.53 -3.63
N GLY A 101 -3.43 -7.78 -3.35
CA GLY A 101 -4.17 -7.12 -2.27
C GLY A 101 -3.58 -7.44 -0.90
N MET A 102 -3.32 -8.71 -0.60
CA MET A 102 -2.68 -9.13 0.66
C MET A 102 -1.28 -8.54 0.83
N ALA A 103 -0.46 -8.54 -0.23
CA ALA A 103 0.86 -7.93 -0.23
C ALA A 103 0.81 -6.39 -0.01
N ARG A 104 -0.33 -5.74 -0.29
CA ARG A 104 -0.54 -4.32 0.03
C ARG A 104 -1.01 -4.11 1.47
N LEU A 105 -1.95 -4.94 1.93
CA LEU A 105 -2.55 -4.81 3.26
C LEU A 105 -1.54 -5.13 4.36
N ALA A 106 -0.71 -6.16 4.18
CA ALA A 106 0.27 -6.58 5.18
C ALA A 106 1.21 -5.45 5.65
N PRO A 107 1.94 -4.74 4.78
CA PRO A 107 2.84 -3.66 5.21
C PRO A 107 2.10 -2.44 5.76
N VAL A 108 0.92 -2.09 5.22
CA VAL A 108 0.12 -0.96 5.71
C VAL A 108 -0.35 -1.23 7.14
N SER A 109 -0.90 -2.42 7.39
CA SER A 109 -1.35 -2.84 8.71
C SER A 109 -0.18 -3.00 9.68
N TRP A 110 0.98 -3.48 9.22
CA TRP A 110 2.18 -3.59 10.05
C TRP A 110 2.71 -2.22 10.50
N VAL A 111 2.84 -1.27 9.58
CA VAL A 111 3.25 0.10 9.92
C VAL A 111 2.23 0.74 10.85
N ALA A 112 0.93 0.57 10.57
CA ALA A 112 -0.13 1.07 11.44
C ALA A 112 -0.05 0.48 12.85
N TYR A 113 0.12 -0.84 12.97
CA TYR A 113 0.25 -1.52 14.26
C TYR A 113 1.43 -0.99 15.07
N ASN A 114 2.62 -0.85 14.46
CA ASN A 114 3.78 -0.30 15.14
C ASN A 114 3.57 1.17 15.56
N THR A 115 2.95 1.99 14.70
CA THR A 115 2.60 3.38 15.07
C THR A 115 1.71 3.42 16.31
N VAL A 116 0.73 2.51 16.44
CA VAL A 116 -0.13 2.43 17.63
C VAL A 116 0.70 2.05 18.86
N LEU A 117 1.57 1.06 18.75
CA LEU A 117 2.44 0.66 19.87
C LEU A 117 3.34 1.81 20.32
N ASP A 118 4.00 2.49 19.37
CA ASP A 118 4.87 3.62 19.64
C ASP A 118 4.08 4.80 20.25
N PHE A 119 2.82 5.00 19.82
CA PHE A 119 1.97 6.07 20.34
C PHE A 119 1.53 5.84 21.78
N TRP A 120 1.39 4.59 22.24
CA TRP A 120 0.97 4.24 23.60
C TRP A 120 2.12 3.77 24.49
N ASP A 121 3.37 4.08 24.12
CA ASP A 121 4.53 3.73 24.92
C ASP A 121 4.72 4.70 26.10
N ASP A 122 4.36 4.25 27.30
CA ASP A 122 4.48 5.01 28.55
C ASP A 122 5.93 5.31 28.96
N THR A 123 6.93 4.67 28.32
CA THR A 123 8.34 4.98 28.58
C THR A 123 8.78 6.31 27.96
N ILE A 124 8.01 6.83 27.00
CA ILE A 124 8.28 8.10 26.32
C ILE A 124 7.46 9.21 26.99
N PRO A 125 8.11 10.25 27.57
CA PRO A 125 7.40 11.36 28.20
C PRO A 125 6.39 12.02 27.25
N ASP A 126 5.21 12.38 27.77
CA ASP A 126 4.13 12.98 26.97
C ASP A 126 4.50 14.32 26.31
N ILE A 127 5.59 14.96 26.77
CA ILE A 127 6.12 16.18 26.15
C ILE A 127 6.79 15.92 24.79
N VAL A 128 7.10 14.67 24.46
CA VAL A 128 7.74 14.28 23.20
C VAL A 128 6.65 13.98 22.17
N PRO A 129 6.67 14.62 20.99
CA PRO A 129 5.64 14.41 19.97
C PRO A 129 5.69 12.97 19.46
N ARG A 130 4.50 12.42 19.15
CA ARG A 130 4.32 11.02 18.75
C ARG A 130 3.84 10.92 17.29
N TRP A 131 4.31 9.90 16.58
CA TRP A 131 3.88 9.66 15.20
C TRP A 131 2.43 9.20 15.14
N GLU A 132 1.67 9.76 14.22
CA GLU A 132 0.29 9.42 13.94
C GLU A 132 0.13 8.81 12.54
N PHE A 133 -1.07 8.31 12.24
CA PHE A 133 -1.39 7.78 10.92
C PHE A 133 -1.41 8.88 9.87
N GLY A 134 -0.62 8.71 8.81
CA GLY A 134 -0.75 9.53 7.62
C GLY A 134 -1.87 9.03 6.69
N GLU A 135 -2.38 9.92 5.84
CA GLU A 135 -3.45 9.66 4.88
C GLU A 135 -3.16 8.48 3.92
N ALA A 136 -1.88 8.26 3.57
CA ALA A 136 -1.50 7.19 2.66
C ALA A 136 -1.76 5.79 3.23
N THR A 137 -1.83 5.65 4.56
CA THR A 137 -2.16 4.39 5.23
C THR A 137 -3.60 4.01 4.95
N PHE A 138 -4.54 4.97 5.03
CA PHE A 138 -5.94 4.75 4.69
C PHE A 138 -6.12 4.41 3.20
N LEU A 139 -5.46 5.17 2.31
CA LEU A 139 -5.45 4.87 0.88
C LEU A 139 -4.89 3.46 0.59
N GLY A 140 -3.86 3.05 1.33
CA GLY A 140 -3.28 1.71 1.25
C GLY A 140 -4.28 0.61 1.60
N TRP A 141 -5.05 0.78 2.67
CA TRP A 141 -6.11 -0.16 3.05
C TRP A 141 -7.22 -0.24 2.00
N PHE A 142 -7.75 0.89 1.53
CA PHE A 142 -8.78 0.89 0.49
C PHE A 142 -8.28 0.24 -0.80
N ALA A 143 -7.08 0.59 -1.25
CA ALA A 143 -6.48 0.00 -2.44
C ALA A 143 -6.27 -1.52 -2.29
N GLY A 144 -5.79 -1.96 -1.12
CA GLY A 144 -5.61 -3.39 -0.82
C GLY A 144 -6.93 -4.16 -0.80
N ALA A 145 -7.96 -3.59 -0.18
CA ALA A 145 -9.31 -4.15 -0.13
C ALA A 145 -9.94 -4.25 -1.52
N PHE A 146 -9.81 -3.20 -2.35
CA PHE A 146 -10.31 -3.23 -3.72
C PHE A 146 -9.57 -4.25 -4.59
N LEU A 147 -8.25 -4.39 -4.48
CA LEU A 147 -7.51 -5.45 -5.18
C LEU A 147 -7.98 -6.84 -4.78
N ALA A 148 -8.19 -7.08 -3.49
CA ALA A 148 -8.72 -8.35 -2.99
C ALA A 148 -10.15 -8.62 -3.49
N ALA A 149 -11.01 -7.59 -3.46
CA ALA A 149 -12.37 -7.67 -3.99
C ALA A 149 -12.39 -7.96 -5.50
N SER A 150 -11.52 -7.30 -6.29
CA SER A 150 -11.34 -7.59 -7.71
C SER A 150 -10.97 -9.06 -7.95
N GLY A 151 -10.10 -9.62 -7.12
CA GLY A 151 -9.74 -11.04 -7.19
C GLY A 151 -10.95 -11.97 -6.98
N LEU A 152 -11.78 -11.69 -5.98
CA LEU A 152 -13.02 -12.44 -5.71
C LEU A 152 -14.04 -12.29 -6.85
N LEU A 153 -14.22 -11.07 -7.37
CA LEU A 153 -15.15 -10.80 -8.47
C LEU A 153 -14.74 -11.56 -9.75
N LEU A 154 -13.45 -11.59 -10.09
CA LEU A 154 -12.95 -12.37 -11.22
C LEU A 154 -13.15 -13.87 -11.02
N ALA A 155 -12.94 -14.38 -9.80
CA ALA A 155 -13.20 -15.79 -9.49
C ALA A 155 -14.71 -16.15 -9.52
N CYS A 156 -15.59 -15.20 -9.19
CA CYS A 156 -17.03 -15.37 -9.37
C CYS A 156 -17.43 -15.34 -10.85
N SER A 157 -16.92 -14.39 -11.64
CA SER A 157 -17.16 -14.32 -13.08
C SER A 157 -16.65 -15.58 -13.81
N ALA A 158 -15.49 -16.11 -13.42
CA ALA A 158 -14.97 -17.36 -13.96
C ALA A 158 -15.85 -18.60 -13.68
N ARG A 159 -16.79 -18.53 -12.72
CA ARG A 159 -17.76 -19.60 -12.45
C ARG A 159 -19.04 -19.47 -13.26
N SER A 160 -19.37 -18.26 -13.72
CA SER A 160 -20.52 -18.02 -14.58
C SER A 160 -20.23 -18.24 -16.07
N THR A 161 -18.96 -18.19 -16.48
CA THR A 161 -18.48 -18.49 -17.84
C THR A 161 -18.15 -19.97 -18.03
#